data_AF-A0A8T7H020-F1
#
_entry.id   AF-A0A8T7H020-F1
#
_cell.length_a   1.000
_cell.length_b   1.000
_cell.length_c   1.000
_cell.angle_alpha   90.00
_cell.angle_beta   90.00
_cell.angle_gamma   90.00
#
_symmetry.space_group_name_H-M   'P 1'
#
loop_
_entity.id
_entity.type
_entity.pdbx_description
1 polymer ?
#
loop_
_entity_poly.entity_id
_entity_poly.type
_entity_poly.pdbx_seq_one_letter_code
_entity_poly.pdbx_strand_id
1 'polypeptide(L)'
;MSRLRVFIRCRDSSALISSISKIVKEIERVFPGSRAFLRSSYGRTTLVVEVPSMDERSVVAICSLVRDLLKIPVRCRKRRVS
;
A
#
# COMPACT_ATOMS: atom_id res chain seq x y z
N MET A 1 -6.62 9.17 -17.94
CA MET A 1 -6.48 7.80 -17.38
C MET A 1 -6.58 7.89 -15.86
N SER A 2 -7.65 7.35 -15.25
CA SER A 2 -7.84 7.40 -13.80
C SER A 2 -6.76 6.59 -13.08
N ARG A 3 -6.32 7.04 -11.89
CA ARG A 3 -5.42 6.29 -11.01
C ARG A 3 -6.14 5.92 -9.72
N LEU A 4 -5.82 4.76 -9.17
CA LEU A 4 -6.40 4.33 -7.90
C LEU A 4 -5.33 4.40 -6.81
N ARG A 5 -5.64 5.08 -5.70
CA ARG A 5 -4.77 5.14 -4.53
C ARG A 5 -5.31 4.25 -3.43
N VAL A 6 -4.48 3.34 -2.94
CA VAL A 6 -4.75 2.51 -1.77
C VAL A 6 -3.95 3.06 -0.60
N PHE A 7 -4.65 3.46 0.45
CA PHE A 7 -4.07 3.94 1.70
C PHE A 7 -4.08 2.80 2.71
N ILE A 8 -2.90 2.37 3.12
CA ILE A 8 -2.70 1.25 4.04
C ILE A 8 -2.11 1.80 5.33
N ARG A 9 -2.91 1.73 6.40
CA ARG A 9 -2.50 2.15 7.74
C ARG A 9 -2.16 0.92 8.55
N CYS A 10 -0.99 0.93 9.16
CA CYS A 10 -0.55 -0.10 10.09
C CYS A 10 -0.67 0.41 11.52
N ARG A 11 -0.95 -0.49 12.47
CA ARG A 11 -0.97 -0.15 13.90
C ARG A 11 0.44 0.19 14.40
N ASP A 12 1.43 -0.55 13.90
CA ASP A 12 2.84 -0.31 14.17
C ASP A 12 3.50 0.39 12.96
N SER A 13 3.77 1.69 13.14
CA SER A 13 4.45 2.49 12.11
C SER A 13 5.94 2.16 11.99
N SER A 14 6.57 1.67 13.05
CA SER A 14 8.00 1.34 13.07
C SER A 14 8.29 0.09 12.24
N ALA A 15 7.46 -0.95 12.39
CA ALA A 15 7.54 -2.16 11.57
C ALA A 15 7.35 -1.86 10.07
N LEU A 16 6.41 -0.96 9.75
CA LEU A 16 6.14 -0.50 8.40
C LEU A 16 7.35 0.23 7.80
N ILE A 17 7.97 1.15 8.54
CA ILE A 17 9.14 1.90 8.09
C ILE A 17 10.34 0.98 7.89
N SER A 18 10.61 0.07 8.82
CA SER A 18 11.72 -0.88 8.70
C SER A 18 11.57 -1.81 7.49
N SER A 19 10.33 -2.22 7.19
CA SER A 19 10.05 -3.18 6.11
C SER A 19 9.69 -2.54 4.76
N ILE A 20 9.69 -1.20 4.66
CA ILE A 20 9.15 -0.50 3.50
C ILE A 20 9.81 -0.90 2.19
N SER A 21 11.14 -0.97 2.15
CA SER A 21 11.87 -1.28 0.93
C SER A 21 11.48 -2.66 0.38
N LYS A 22 11.29 -3.64 1.28
CA LYS A 22 10.82 -4.98 0.91
C LYS A 22 9.38 -4.95 0.40
N ILE A 23 8.50 -4.22 1.07
CA ILE A 23 7.09 -4.10 0.68
C ILE A 23 6.95 -3.43 -0.69
N VAL A 24 7.67 -2.32 -0.91
CA VAL A 24 7.65 -1.60 -2.20
C VAL A 24 8.13 -2.50 -3.32
N LYS A 25 9.29 -3.15 -3.16
CA LYS A 25 9.83 -4.06 -4.17
C LYS A 25 8.86 -5.19 -4.49
N GLU A 26 8.22 -5.78 -3.47
CA GLU A 26 7.30 -6.89 -3.69
C GLU A 26 6.00 -6.44 -4.36
N ILE A 27 5.47 -5.26 -4.01
CA ILE A 27 4.30 -4.67 -4.68
C ILE A 27 4.61 -4.36 -6.14
N GLU A 28 5.74 -3.71 -6.43
CA GLU A 28 6.12 -3.36 -7.81
C GLU A 28 6.41 -4.61 -8.65
N ARG A 29 6.90 -5.69 -8.02
CA ARG A 29 7.09 -7.00 -8.67
C ARG A 29 5.77 -7.68 -9.01
N VAL A 30 4.80 -7.68 -8.09
CA VAL A 30 3.50 -8.37 -8.26
C VAL A 30 2.53 -7.56 -9.12
N PHE A 31 2.57 -6.22 -9.02
CA PHE A 31 1.68 -5.30 -9.70
C PHE A 31 2.50 -4.35 -10.58
N PRO A 32 2.87 -4.76 -11.81
CA PRO A 32 3.67 -3.91 -12.70
C PRO A 32 2.95 -2.60 -13.01
N GLY A 33 3.70 -1.50 -12.99
CA GLY A 33 3.17 -0.15 -13.17
C GLY A 33 2.49 0.45 -11.94
N SER A 34 2.44 -0.28 -10.81
CA SER A 34 2.12 0.31 -9.52
C SER A 34 3.32 1.07 -8.94
N ARG A 35 3.06 1.99 -8.02
CA ARG A 35 4.08 2.69 -7.22
C ARG A 35 3.67 2.69 -5.76
N ALA A 36 4.56 2.27 -4.88
CA ALA A 36 4.31 2.24 -3.44
C ALA A 36 5.28 3.17 -2.71
N PHE A 37 4.78 3.98 -1.77
CA PHE A 37 5.60 4.89 -0.98
C PHE A 37 4.96 5.20 0.37
N LEU A 38 5.78 5.63 1.34
CA LEU A 38 5.29 6.09 2.63
C LEU A 38 4.86 7.55 2.57
N ARG A 39 3.75 7.84 3.23
CA ARG A 39 3.30 9.18 3.53
C ARG A 39 3.12 9.31 5.04
N SER A 40 3.94 10.15 5.66
CA SER A 40 3.76 10.54 7.06
C SER A 40 2.91 11.79 7.15
N SER A 41 1.91 11.82 8.04
CA SER A 41 1.09 13.01 8.31
C SER A 41 0.62 12.99 9.76
N TYR A 42 0.80 14.11 10.47
CA TYR A 42 0.40 14.27 11.88
C TYR A 42 0.86 13.11 12.80
N GLY A 43 2.13 12.71 12.68
CA GLY A 43 2.71 11.62 13.47
C GLY A 43 2.22 10.21 13.12
N ARG A 44 1.49 10.04 12.00
CA ARG A 44 1.02 8.74 11.52
C ARG A 44 1.63 8.40 10.16
N THR A 45 2.25 7.23 10.07
CA THR A 45 2.80 6.71 8.82
C THR A 45 1.77 5.88 8.08
N THR A 46 1.50 6.21 6.83
CA THR A 46 0.58 5.48 5.94
C THR A 46 1.33 5.03 4.71
N LEU A 47 1.23 3.77 4.34
CA LEU A 47 1.70 3.27 3.05
C LEU A 47 0.66 3.63 1.98
N VAL A 48 1.10 4.30 0.93
CA VAL A 48 0.27 4.68 -0.21
C VAL A 48 0.72 3.85 -1.41
N VAL A 49 -0.22 3.16 -2.04
CA VAL A 49 0.02 2.40 -3.26
C VAL A 49 -0.83 2.99 -4.37
N GLU A 50 -0.17 3.52 -5.39
CA GLU A 50 -0.80 3.95 -6.63
C GLU A 50 -0.84 2.77 -7.59
N VAL A 51 -2.02 2.42 -8.05
CA VAL A 51 -2.25 1.37 -9.05
C VAL A 51 -2.94 1.98 -10.25
N PRO A 52 -2.54 1.62 -11.49
CA PRO A 52 -3.31 1.99 -12.67
C PRO A 52 -4.74 1.42 -12.53
N SER A 53 -5.75 2.23 -12.83
CA SER A 53 -7.18 1.98 -12.48
C SER A 53 -7.86 0.83 -13.24
N MET A 54 -7.12 -0.18 -13.70
CA MET A 54 -7.67 -1.31 -14.46
C MET A 54 -8.10 -2.51 -13.59
N ASP A 55 -7.67 -2.63 -12.33
CA ASP A 55 -8.03 -3.77 -11.49
C ASP A 55 -8.44 -3.38 -10.06
N GLU A 56 -9.74 -3.35 -9.76
CA GLU A 56 -10.22 -3.30 -8.36
C GLU A 56 -9.79 -4.54 -7.55
N ARG A 57 -9.57 -5.68 -8.23
CA ARG A 57 -9.06 -6.91 -7.62
C ARG A 57 -7.65 -6.73 -7.05
N SER A 58 -6.83 -5.90 -7.70
CA SER A 58 -5.47 -5.59 -7.24
C SER A 58 -5.46 -4.92 -5.86
N VAL A 59 -6.50 -4.15 -5.51
CA VAL A 59 -6.57 -3.48 -4.19
C VAL A 59 -6.62 -4.47 -3.05
N VAL A 60 -7.48 -5.50 -3.18
CA VAL A 60 -7.64 -6.53 -2.14
C VAL A 60 -6.37 -7.37 -2.02
N ALA A 61 -5.75 -7.67 -3.17
CA ALA A 61 -4.50 -8.42 -3.23
C ALA A 61 -3.34 -7.64 -2.60
N ILE A 62 -3.18 -6.34 -2.89
CA ILE A 62 -2.16 -5.46 -2.27
C ILE A 62 -2.34 -5.43 -0.75
N CYS A 63 -3.58 -5.27 -0.28
CA CYS A 63 -3.86 -5.23 1.16
C CYS A 63 -3.55 -6.54 1.88
N SER A 64 -3.85 -7.67 1.23
CA SER A 64 -3.53 -9.00 1.76
C SER A 64 -2.02 -9.21 1.80
N LEU A 65 -1.31 -8.88 0.71
CA LEU A 65 0.15 -8.96 0.62
C LEU A 65 0.84 -8.17 1.75
N VAL A 66 0.44 -6.92 1.96
CA VAL A 66 1.06 -6.07 3.00
C VAL A 66 0.78 -6.62 4.41
N ARG A 67 -0.42 -7.16 4.63
CA ARG A 67 -0.77 -7.82 5.89
C ARG A 67 0.11 -9.05 6.14
N ASP A 68 0.30 -9.89 5.12
CA ASP A 68 1.12 -11.11 5.22
C ASP A 68 2.60 -10.78 5.43
N LEU A 69 3.12 -9.75 4.75
CA LEU A 69 4.50 -9.31 4.90
C LEU A 69 4.80 -8.76 6.29
N LEU A 70 3.88 -7.99 6.87
CA LEU A 70 4.09 -7.36 8.17
C LEU A 70 3.65 -8.23 9.35
N LYS A 71 2.81 -9.25 9.11
CA LYS A 71 2.19 -10.09 10.16
C LYS A 71 1.45 -9.29 11.25
N ILE A 72 1.00 -8.08 10.92
CA ILE A 72 0.25 -7.20 11.82
C ILE A 72 -1.11 -6.83 11.23
N PRO A 73 -2.07 -6.40 12.06
CA PRO A 73 -3.33 -5.86 11.57
C PRO A 73 -3.10 -4.57 10.75
N VAL A 74 -3.58 -4.58 9.51
CA VAL A 74 -3.55 -3.42 8.59
C VAL A 74 -4.96 -2.98 8.24
N ARG A 75 -5.17 -1.67 8.17
CA ARG A 75 -6.42 -1.07 7.69
C ARG A 75 -6.19 -0.48 6.31
N CYS A 76 -6.94 -0.96 5.34
CA CYS A 76 -6.89 -0.48 3.98
C CYS A 76 -8.08 0.42 3.63
N ARG A 77 -7.81 1.48 2.87
CA ARG A 77 -8.84 2.36 2.31
C ARG A 77 -8.49 2.70 0.86
N LYS A 78 -9.39 2.38 -0.08
CA LYS A 78 -9.26 2.76 -1.48
C LYS A 78 -9.85 4.16 -1.71
N ARG A 79 -9.19 4.96 -2.55
CA ARG A 79 -9.71 6.24 -3.06
C ARG A 79 -9.38 6.34 -4.55
N ARG A 80 -10.41 6.55 -5.36
CA ARG A 80 -10.23 6.84 -6.79
C ARG A 80 -9.74 8.27 -6.94
N VAL A 81 -8.75 8.49 -7.80
CA VAL A 81 -8.22 9.82 -8.13
C VAL A 81 -8.40 10.01 -9.64
N SER A 82 -9.31 10.91 -10.01
CA SER A 82 -9.63 11.25 -11.40
C SER A 82 -8.62 12.22 -11.99
#